data_AF-A0A7W1NBT2-F1
#
_entry.id   AF-A0A7W1NBT2-F1
#
_cell.length_a   1.000
_cell.length_b   1.000
_cell.length_c   1.000
_cell.angle_alpha   90.00
_cell.angle_beta   90.00
_cell.angle_gamma   90.00
#
_symmetry.space_group_name_H-M   'P 1'
#
loop_
_entity.id
_entity.type
_entity.pdbx_description
1 polymer ?
#
loop_
_entity_poly.entity_id
_entity_poly.type
_entity_poly.pdbx_seq_one_letter_code
_entity_poly.pdbx_strand_id
1 'polypeptide(L)'
;MGAAPTPPMGWNSFDCYGSSVTEAEVIAEATAMAPLRAHGWDHVIVDYQWYDPEPNPLGWQHAPRFAMDAHGRLQPAENRFPSAAGGRGFAPLAARVHALGLKFGFHILRGIPRAAVALGCRLPNADATLEQIADPAATCAWNIDMVGARPDHPAAQAWYDAIVGQYAAWGCDYLKLDDASHPFHAAEVALVRRAIDGCGRAITLSLSPGPAPLDRVAELRALADCWRISADYWDTWDELKRQFDLCAQWAPHTGDGRWADADMLPLGHLAIRNPEHGLGERDTRLSRDEQVALMTLWVIARSPLMMGGSFVHLDPWTRALLSNDEALAPLAHGRDQREIARDGSRRVWRSAAVEGGAWLALFNLSDTPTRFSDVSADAKVRD
;
A
#
# COMPACT_ATOMS: atom_id res chain seq x y z
N MET A 1 5.01 10.16 17.23
CA MET A 1 5.24 8.76 16.81
C MET A 1 4.28 8.48 15.67
N GLY A 2 4.72 7.75 14.62
CA GLY A 2 3.87 7.41 13.48
C GLY A 2 2.70 6.50 13.84
N ALA A 3 1.72 6.37 12.94
CA ALA A 3 0.50 5.58 13.16
C ALA A 3 0.71 4.06 12.99
N ALA A 4 1.89 3.63 12.52
CA ALA A 4 2.22 2.23 12.21
C ALA A 4 3.39 1.73 13.08
N PRO A 5 3.19 1.35 14.36
CA PRO A 5 4.26 0.89 15.25
C PRO A 5 4.93 -0.43 14.80
N THR A 6 4.23 -1.23 14.00
CA THR A 6 4.72 -2.40 13.27
C THR A 6 4.40 -2.22 11.78
N PRO A 7 5.05 -2.97 10.86
CA PRO A 7 4.67 -2.94 9.45
C PRO A 7 3.16 -3.23 9.31
N PRO A 8 2.39 -2.40 8.59
CA PRO A 8 0.96 -2.66 8.36
C PRO A 8 0.73 -4.00 7.67
N MET A 9 -0.30 -4.72 8.12
CA MET A 9 -0.73 -5.99 7.51
C MET A 9 -2.20 -5.90 7.11
N GLY A 10 -2.55 -6.37 5.93
CA GLY A 10 -3.92 -6.23 5.43
C GLY A 10 -4.15 -6.77 4.04
N TRP A 11 -5.21 -6.27 3.41
CA TRP A 11 -5.67 -6.59 2.07
C TRP A 11 -5.75 -5.32 1.23
N ASN A 12 -5.37 -5.41 -0.04
CA ASN A 12 -5.55 -4.36 -1.02
C ASN A 12 -6.27 -4.91 -2.27
N SER A 13 -7.24 -4.17 -2.79
CA SER A 13 -8.08 -4.64 -3.89
C SER A 13 -7.42 -4.66 -5.27
N PHE A 14 -6.23 -4.08 -5.45
CA PHE A 14 -5.65 -3.86 -6.78
C PHE A 14 -5.37 -5.17 -7.51
N ASP A 15 -4.63 -6.12 -6.95
CA ASP A 15 -4.25 -7.32 -7.71
C ASP A 15 -5.45 -8.21 -8.07
N CYS A 16 -6.53 -8.26 -7.27
CA CYS A 16 -7.76 -8.95 -7.68
C CYS A 16 -8.60 -8.14 -8.66
N TYR A 17 -8.92 -6.88 -8.33
CA TYR A 17 -10.05 -6.14 -8.89
C TYR A 17 -9.65 -4.89 -9.68
N GLY A 18 -8.35 -4.57 -9.73
CA GLY A 18 -7.81 -3.40 -10.39
C GLY A 18 -8.49 -2.13 -9.88
N SER A 19 -9.04 -1.34 -10.80
CA SER A 19 -9.78 -0.11 -10.48
C SER A 19 -11.28 -0.33 -10.20
N SER A 20 -11.76 -1.57 -10.20
CA SER A 20 -13.19 -1.91 -10.34
C SER A 20 -13.84 -2.59 -9.12
N VAL A 21 -13.19 -2.57 -7.96
CA VAL A 21 -13.75 -3.17 -6.74
C VAL A 21 -15.08 -2.51 -6.36
N THR A 22 -16.01 -3.30 -5.83
CA THR A 22 -17.32 -2.86 -5.33
C THR A 22 -17.43 -2.96 -3.81
N GLU A 23 -18.37 -2.24 -3.21
CA GLU A 23 -18.61 -2.30 -1.76
C GLU A 23 -18.89 -3.72 -1.26
N ALA A 24 -19.71 -4.48 -2.00
CA ALA A 24 -20.06 -5.85 -1.64
C ALA A 24 -18.82 -6.75 -1.56
N GLU A 25 -17.87 -6.59 -2.49
CA GLU A 25 -16.61 -7.32 -2.48
C GLU A 25 -15.72 -6.88 -1.32
N VAL A 26 -15.58 -5.57 -1.08
CA VAL A 26 -14.80 -5.08 0.08
C VAL A 26 -15.32 -5.68 1.38
N ILE A 27 -16.64 -5.76 1.55
CA ILE A 27 -17.24 -6.38 2.75
C ILE A 27 -16.97 -7.88 2.80
N ALA A 28 -17.09 -8.58 1.68
CA ALA A 28 -16.83 -10.02 1.61
C ALA A 28 -15.38 -10.33 1.96
N GLU A 29 -14.43 -9.58 1.39
CA GLU A 29 -13.00 -9.72 1.66
C GLU A 29 -12.66 -9.36 3.11
N ALA A 30 -13.19 -8.26 3.63
CA ALA A 30 -13.03 -7.89 5.03
C ALA A 30 -13.58 -8.96 5.98
N THR A 31 -14.76 -9.53 5.68
CA THR A 31 -15.37 -10.58 6.49
C THR A 31 -14.53 -11.87 6.45
N ALA A 32 -14.00 -12.23 5.27
CA ALA A 32 -13.15 -13.40 5.09
C ALA A 32 -11.77 -13.25 5.77
N MET A 33 -11.22 -12.03 5.79
CA MET A 33 -9.95 -11.70 6.44
C MET A 33 -10.09 -11.57 7.96
N ALA A 34 -11.26 -11.19 8.49
CA ALA A 34 -11.45 -10.88 9.92
C ALA A 34 -10.90 -11.94 10.91
N PRO A 35 -11.00 -13.26 10.68
CA PRO A 35 -10.38 -14.26 11.55
C PRO A 35 -8.85 -14.18 11.62
N LEU A 36 -8.19 -13.73 10.54
CA LEU A 36 -6.73 -13.57 10.47
C LEU A 36 -6.21 -12.34 11.22
N ARG A 37 -7.10 -11.51 11.78
CA ARG A 37 -6.72 -10.46 12.75
C ARG A 37 -5.96 -11.02 13.94
N ALA A 38 -6.22 -12.27 14.33
CA ALA A 38 -5.46 -12.96 15.38
C ALA A 38 -3.95 -13.07 15.05
N HIS A 39 -3.60 -13.01 13.76
CA HIS A 39 -2.23 -13.07 13.23
C HIS A 39 -1.73 -11.70 12.74
N GLY A 40 -2.44 -10.60 13.06
CA GLY A 40 -2.05 -9.23 12.75
C GLY A 40 -2.68 -8.61 11.50
N TRP A 41 -3.42 -9.37 10.68
CA TRP A 41 -4.07 -8.85 9.46
C TRP A 41 -5.27 -7.98 9.80
N ASP A 42 -5.15 -6.66 9.69
CA ASP A 42 -6.19 -5.72 10.14
C ASP A 42 -6.54 -4.60 9.17
N HIS A 43 -5.80 -4.34 8.09
CA HIS A 43 -6.12 -3.27 7.14
C HIS A 43 -6.92 -3.75 5.93
N VAL A 44 -7.97 -3.02 5.55
CA VAL A 44 -8.76 -3.25 4.32
C VAL A 44 -8.65 -2.00 3.45
N ILE A 45 -7.93 -2.11 2.32
CA ILE A 45 -7.58 -0.97 1.46
C ILE A 45 -8.33 -1.04 0.13
N VAL A 46 -9.13 -0.01 -0.15
CA VAL A 46 -9.81 0.19 -1.44
C VAL A 46 -8.89 0.92 -2.42
N ASP A 47 -8.48 0.22 -3.47
CA ASP A 47 -7.58 0.64 -4.54
C ASP A 47 -8.29 0.48 -5.89
N TYR A 48 -7.78 0.97 -7.01
CA TYR A 48 -7.64 2.39 -7.29
C TYR A 48 -8.97 2.91 -7.90
N GLN A 49 -9.15 4.23 -8.03
CA GLN A 49 -10.24 4.81 -8.83
C GLN A 49 -11.66 4.54 -8.32
N TRP A 50 -11.84 4.41 -7.01
CA TRP A 50 -13.16 4.24 -6.37
C TRP A 50 -14.17 5.36 -6.68
N TYR A 51 -13.70 6.51 -7.16
CA TYR A 51 -14.49 7.67 -7.57
C TYR A 51 -14.95 7.63 -9.03
N ASP A 52 -14.46 6.69 -9.83
CA ASP A 52 -14.93 6.48 -11.20
C ASP A 52 -16.13 5.51 -11.20
N PRO A 53 -17.32 5.94 -11.66
CA PRO A 53 -18.46 5.03 -11.78
C PRO A 53 -18.28 3.95 -12.85
N GLU A 54 -17.46 4.19 -13.87
CA GLU A 54 -17.25 3.29 -15.00
C GLU A 54 -15.75 3.10 -15.26
N PRO A 55 -15.01 2.56 -14.26
CA PRO A 55 -13.56 2.44 -14.35
C PRO A 55 -13.19 1.54 -15.53
N ASN A 56 -12.23 1.98 -16.35
CA ASN A 56 -11.71 1.19 -17.45
C ASN A 56 -10.51 0.34 -16.98
N PRO A 57 -10.63 -1.01 -16.94
CA PRO A 57 -9.53 -1.87 -16.51
C PRO A 57 -8.32 -1.88 -17.47
N LEU A 58 -8.50 -1.41 -18.72
CA LEU A 58 -7.50 -1.47 -19.79
C LEU A 58 -6.90 -0.11 -20.17
N GLY A 59 -7.34 1.00 -19.56
CA GLY A 59 -7.02 2.31 -20.12
C GLY A 59 -7.14 3.49 -19.18
N TRP A 60 -6.02 4.19 -19.08
CA TRP A 60 -5.77 5.42 -18.33
C TRP A 60 -6.35 6.70 -18.96
N GLN A 61 -7.33 6.58 -19.86
CA GLN A 61 -7.73 7.65 -20.79
C GLN A 61 -9.23 7.65 -21.12
N HIS A 62 -10.09 7.62 -20.12
CA HIS A 62 -11.43 8.19 -20.28
C HIS A 62 -11.48 9.53 -19.55
N ALA A 63 -12.25 10.48 -20.07
CA ALA A 63 -12.55 11.73 -19.37
C ALA A 63 -13.82 11.49 -18.54
N PRO A 64 -13.72 11.01 -17.29
CA PRO A 64 -14.87 10.42 -16.63
C PRO A 64 -15.63 11.55 -15.94
N ARG A 65 -16.95 11.37 -15.84
CA ARG A 65 -17.75 12.13 -14.87
C ARG A 65 -17.46 11.55 -13.49
N PHE A 66 -16.26 11.83 -12.95
CA PHE A 66 -15.89 11.40 -11.61
C PHE A 66 -16.96 11.82 -10.61
N ALA A 67 -17.26 10.93 -9.67
CA ALA A 67 -18.06 11.29 -8.52
C ALA A 67 -17.29 12.33 -7.71
N MET A 68 -17.84 13.54 -7.59
CA MET A 68 -17.23 14.69 -6.91
C MET A 68 -18.31 15.48 -6.16
N ASP A 69 -17.93 16.10 -5.05
CA ASP A 69 -18.80 17.08 -4.39
C ASP A 69 -18.72 18.46 -5.06
N ALA A 70 -19.50 19.42 -4.55
CA ALA A 70 -19.55 20.78 -5.08
C ALA A 70 -18.21 21.55 -4.99
N HIS A 71 -17.27 21.08 -4.17
CA HIS A 71 -15.95 21.65 -4.00
C HIS A 71 -14.88 20.93 -4.82
N GLY A 72 -15.27 19.93 -5.62
CA GLY A 72 -14.35 19.16 -6.45
C GLY A 72 -13.59 18.07 -5.70
N ARG A 73 -13.99 17.73 -4.46
CA ARG A 73 -13.40 16.61 -3.72
C ARG A 73 -14.02 15.32 -4.23
N LEU A 74 -13.19 14.37 -4.65
CA LEU A 74 -13.62 13.06 -5.14
C LEU A 74 -14.48 12.34 -4.08
N GLN A 75 -15.55 11.70 -4.54
CA GLN A 75 -16.53 10.94 -3.75
C GLN A 75 -16.62 9.50 -4.27
N PRO A 76 -16.95 8.50 -3.43
CA PRO A 76 -17.17 7.14 -3.91
C PRO A 76 -18.29 7.10 -4.94
N ALA A 77 -18.05 6.40 -6.04
CA ALA A 77 -19.07 6.22 -7.06
C ALA A 77 -20.23 5.38 -6.52
N GLU A 78 -21.40 5.98 -6.37
CA GLU A 78 -22.54 5.38 -5.66
C GLU A 78 -23.06 4.09 -6.31
N ASN A 79 -22.84 3.89 -7.62
CA ASN A 79 -23.19 2.65 -8.30
C ASN A 79 -22.31 1.46 -7.84
N ARG A 80 -21.06 1.72 -7.45
CA ARG A 80 -20.11 0.73 -6.93
C ARG A 80 -20.12 0.67 -5.40
N PHE A 81 -20.41 1.80 -4.76
CA PHE A 81 -20.49 1.97 -3.31
C PHE A 81 -21.86 2.54 -2.89
N PRO A 82 -22.94 1.74 -2.94
CA PRO A 82 -24.30 2.23 -2.67
C PRO A 82 -24.49 2.86 -1.28
N SER A 83 -23.69 2.45 -0.29
CA SER A 83 -23.77 3.05 1.04
C SER A 83 -23.26 4.50 1.07
N ALA A 84 -22.46 4.93 0.09
CA ALA A 84 -21.99 6.31 -0.03
C ALA A 84 -23.10 7.30 -0.39
N ALA A 85 -24.25 6.79 -0.86
CA ALA A 85 -25.39 7.59 -1.29
C ALA A 85 -25.80 8.66 -0.28
N GLY A 86 -26.17 9.83 -0.81
CA GLY A 86 -26.59 10.98 -0.01
C GLY A 86 -25.42 11.72 0.65
N GLY A 87 -24.25 11.71 0.03
CA GLY A 87 -23.07 12.44 0.50
C GLY A 87 -22.43 11.84 1.76
N ARG A 88 -22.68 10.56 2.04
CA ARG A 88 -22.11 9.85 3.21
C ARG A 88 -20.68 9.36 2.95
N GLY A 89 -20.27 9.31 1.68
CA GLY A 89 -18.96 8.87 1.26
C GLY A 89 -18.60 7.49 1.84
N PHE A 90 -17.35 7.28 2.25
CA PHE A 90 -16.96 5.99 2.81
C PHE A 90 -17.36 5.76 4.26
N ALA A 91 -17.96 6.73 4.97
CA ALA A 91 -18.26 6.58 6.39
C ALA A 91 -19.06 5.31 6.72
N PRO A 92 -20.09 4.91 5.96
CA PRO A 92 -20.83 3.69 6.25
C PRO A 92 -20.01 2.41 5.99
N LEU A 93 -19.19 2.38 4.92
CA LEU A 93 -18.32 1.24 4.63
C LEU A 93 -17.23 1.08 5.69
N ALA A 94 -16.56 2.18 6.05
CA ALA A 94 -15.56 2.20 7.11
C ALA A 94 -16.14 1.71 8.44
N ALA A 95 -17.34 2.19 8.82
CA ALA A 95 -18.02 1.73 10.02
C ALA A 95 -18.30 0.21 10.01
N ARG A 96 -18.62 -0.37 8.86
CA ARG A 96 -18.80 -1.83 8.71
C ARG A 96 -17.49 -2.59 8.86
N VAL A 97 -16.40 -2.08 8.28
CA VAL A 97 -15.05 -2.65 8.44
C VAL A 97 -14.60 -2.55 9.90
N HIS A 98 -14.81 -1.41 10.54
CA HIS A 98 -14.52 -1.21 11.97
C HIS A 98 -15.34 -2.13 12.88
N ALA A 99 -16.59 -2.43 12.54
CA ALA A 99 -17.43 -3.37 13.29
C ALA A 99 -16.89 -4.82 13.25
N LEU A 100 -16.06 -5.16 12.26
CA LEU A 100 -15.32 -6.44 12.21
C LEU A 100 -14.02 -6.41 13.05
N GLY A 101 -13.71 -5.28 13.68
CA GLY A 101 -12.45 -5.06 14.40
C GLY A 101 -11.26 -4.76 13.50
N LEU A 102 -11.51 -4.46 12.22
CA LEU A 102 -10.52 -4.13 11.21
C LEU A 102 -10.38 -2.61 11.05
N LYS A 103 -9.38 -2.17 10.29
CA LYS A 103 -9.07 -0.79 9.92
C LYS A 103 -9.38 -0.58 8.45
N PHE A 104 -9.87 0.60 8.12
CA PHE A 104 -10.29 0.94 6.76
C PHE A 104 -9.31 1.93 6.11
N GLY A 105 -8.97 1.71 4.86
CA GLY A 105 -8.15 2.65 4.11
C GLY A 105 -8.49 2.66 2.63
N PHE A 106 -7.90 3.60 1.92
CA PHE A 106 -8.08 3.71 0.47
C PHE A 106 -6.93 4.45 -0.20
N HIS A 107 -6.86 4.25 -1.51
CA HIS A 107 -5.93 4.90 -2.42
C HIS A 107 -6.37 6.33 -2.76
N ILE A 108 -5.43 7.25 -2.91
CA ILE A 108 -5.64 8.54 -3.60
C ILE A 108 -4.47 8.81 -4.55
N LEU A 109 -4.74 9.59 -5.60
CA LEU A 109 -3.70 10.22 -6.40
C LEU A 109 -3.31 11.58 -5.82
N ARG A 110 -2.03 11.93 -5.98
CA ARG A 110 -1.52 13.28 -5.69
C ARG A 110 -2.28 14.35 -6.46
N GLY A 111 -2.55 15.47 -5.80
CA GLY A 111 -2.98 16.71 -6.45
C GLY A 111 -4.48 17.00 -6.38
N ILE A 112 -4.98 17.58 -7.47
CA ILE A 112 -6.31 18.17 -7.63
C ILE A 112 -6.95 17.55 -8.88
N PRO A 113 -8.23 17.13 -8.84
CA PRO A 113 -8.89 16.60 -10.03
C PRO A 113 -8.93 17.62 -11.16
N ARG A 114 -8.46 17.23 -12.35
CA ARG A 114 -8.53 18.11 -13.55
C ARG A 114 -9.96 18.51 -13.89
N ALA A 115 -10.90 17.59 -13.67
CA ALA A 115 -12.33 17.87 -13.85
C ALA A 115 -12.81 18.98 -12.91
N ALA A 116 -12.35 19.01 -11.65
CA ALA A 116 -12.71 20.05 -10.70
C ALA A 116 -12.12 21.41 -11.08
N VAL A 117 -10.89 21.44 -11.60
CA VAL A 117 -10.28 22.66 -12.16
C VAL A 117 -11.10 23.17 -13.35
N ALA A 118 -11.46 22.29 -14.29
CA ALA A 118 -12.24 22.64 -15.48
C ALA A 118 -13.66 23.15 -15.14
N LEU A 119 -14.26 22.65 -14.06
CA LEU A 119 -15.56 23.10 -13.55
C LEU A 119 -15.49 24.41 -12.75
N GLY A 120 -14.30 24.97 -12.53
CA GLY A 120 -14.13 26.19 -11.75
C GLY A 120 -14.47 26.01 -10.26
N CYS A 121 -14.31 24.79 -9.73
CA CYS A 121 -14.57 24.49 -8.32
C CYS A 121 -13.69 25.38 -7.41
N ARG A 122 -14.19 25.60 -6.19
CA ARG A 122 -13.58 26.45 -5.17
C ARG A 122 -13.28 25.65 -3.91
N LEU A 123 -12.23 26.07 -3.22
CA LEU A 123 -11.91 25.51 -1.91
C LEU A 123 -13.08 25.64 -0.94
N PRO A 124 -13.33 24.63 -0.10
CA PRO A 124 -14.23 24.80 1.04
C PRO A 124 -13.72 25.93 1.94
N ASN A 125 -14.61 26.86 2.30
CA ASN A 125 -14.32 27.94 3.25
C ASN A 125 -13.19 28.92 2.84
N ALA A 126 -12.85 29.01 1.55
CA ALA A 126 -11.91 30.00 1.03
C ALA A 126 -12.33 30.53 -0.34
N ASP A 127 -11.92 31.75 -0.67
CA ASP A 127 -12.28 32.40 -1.93
C ASP A 127 -11.46 31.93 -3.14
N ALA A 128 -10.41 31.12 -2.91
CA ALA A 128 -9.54 30.65 -3.97
C ALA A 128 -10.21 29.55 -4.82
N THR A 129 -10.02 29.63 -6.13
CA THR A 129 -10.41 28.56 -7.06
C THR A 129 -9.35 27.45 -7.07
N LEU A 130 -9.76 26.24 -7.44
CA LEU A 130 -8.82 25.13 -7.62
C LEU A 130 -7.81 25.40 -8.75
N GLU A 131 -8.18 26.19 -9.76
CA GLU A 131 -7.27 26.63 -10.81
C GLU A 131 -6.08 27.44 -10.28
N GLN A 132 -6.31 28.33 -9.31
CA GLN A 132 -5.26 29.18 -8.73
C GLN A 132 -4.19 28.36 -7.99
N ILE A 133 -4.59 27.23 -7.41
CA ILE A 133 -3.70 26.34 -6.67
C ILE A 133 -3.18 25.16 -7.50
N ALA A 134 -3.71 24.90 -8.68
CA ALA A 134 -3.25 23.85 -9.57
C ALA A 134 -1.95 24.25 -10.30
N ASP A 135 -1.02 23.30 -10.41
CA ASP A 135 0.16 23.40 -11.26
C ASP A 135 -0.01 22.54 -12.52
N PRO A 136 -0.40 23.12 -13.67
CA PRO A 136 -0.65 22.37 -14.90
C PRO A 136 0.57 21.63 -15.44
N ALA A 137 1.79 22.00 -15.01
CA ALA A 137 3.03 21.31 -15.39
C ALA A 137 3.33 20.08 -14.53
N ALA A 138 2.74 19.98 -13.34
CA ALA A 138 2.93 18.85 -12.43
C ALA A 138 1.92 17.74 -12.76
N THR A 139 2.27 16.85 -13.68
CA THR A 139 1.40 15.78 -14.16
C THR A 139 1.88 14.39 -13.73
N CYS A 140 0.94 13.45 -13.58
CA CYS A 140 1.26 12.04 -13.50
C CYS A 140 1.53 11.48 -14.92
N ALA A 141 2.56 10.65 -15.08
CA ALA A 141 2.95 10.11 -16.38
C ALA A 141 2.04 8.97 -16.87
N TRP A 142 1.37 8.27 -15.94
CA TRP A 142 0.58 7.08 -16.19
C TRP A 142 -0.92 7.29 -15.94
N ASN A 143 -1.33 8.39 -15.32
CA ASN A 143 -2.73 8.73 -15.09
C ASN A 143 -3.04 10.21 -15.37
N ILE A 144 -4.25 10.50 -15.85
CA ILE A 144 -4.66 11.85 -16.26
C ILE A 144 -5.71 12.50 -15.34
N ASP A 145 -6.15 11.82 -14.28
CA ASP A 145 -7.27 12.25 -13.43
C ASP A 145 -6.92 13.53 -12.68
N MET A 146 -5.67 13.63 -12.23
CA MET A 146 -5.18 14.70 -11.38
C MET A 146 -4.16 15.61 -12.06
N VAL A 147 -3.98 16.78 -11.46
CA VAL A 147 -2.87 17.70 -11.67
C VAL A 147 -2.31 18.11 -10.31
N GLY A 148 -1.00 18.30 -10.19
CA GLY A 148 -0.36 18.67 -8.93
C GLY A 148 -0.86 19.99 -8.37
N ALA A 149 -0.70 20.18 -7.06
CA ALA A 149 -0.95 21.44 -6.39
C ALA A 149 0.35 22.26 -6.27
N ARG A 150 0.27 23.58 -6.38
CA ARG A 150 1.39 24.53 -6.17
C ARG A 150 1.73 24.60 -4.68
N PRO A 151 2.81 24.00 -4.18
CA PRO A 151 3.02 23.87 -2.74
C PRO A 151 3.28 25.21 -2.04
N ASP A 152 3.81 26.18 -2.77
CA ASP A 152 4.11 27.53 -2.27
C ASP A 152 2.88 28.45 -2.27
N HIS A 153 1.76 28.04 -2.87
CA HIS A 153 0.54 28.85 -2.84
C HIS A 153 -0.10 28.73 -1.45
N PRO A 154 -0.45 29.86 -0.78
CA PRO A 154 -0.93 29.83 0.61
C PRO A 154 -2.20 28.99 0.82
N ALA A 155 -3.02 28.86 -0.22
CA ALA A 155 -4.26 28.07 -0.20
C ALA A 155 -4.07 26.57 -0.52
N ALA A 156 -2.87 26.11 -0.90
CA ALA A 156 -2.64 24.70 -1.21
C ALA A 156 -2.74 23.79 0.02
N GLN A 157 -2.32 24.27 1.20
CA GLN A 157 -2.51 23.51 2.44
C GLN A 157 -4.00 23.34 2.76
N ALA A 158 -4.82 24.38 2.56
CA ALA A 158 -6.26 24.32 2.82
C ALA A 158 -6.98 23.30 1.93
N TRP A 159 -6.50 23.07 0.70
CA TRP A 159 -6.98 21.95 -0.13
C TRP A 159 -6.75 20.60 0.54
N TYR A 160 -5.50 20.34 0.93
CA TYR A 160 -5.12 19.07 1.54
C TYR A 160 -5.79 18.87 2.91
N ASP A 161 -5.93 19.92 3.72
CA ASP A 161 -6.69 19.90 4.97
C ASP A 161 -8.16 19.53 4.73
N ALA A 162 -8.78 20.08 3.67
CA ALA A 162 -10.18 19.82 3.35
C ALA A 162 -10.45 18.39 2.86
N ILE A 163 -9.54 17.81 2.05
CA ILE A 163 -9.70 16.43 1.59
C ILE A 163 -9.35 15.43 2.70
N VAL A 164 -8.26 15.66 3.45
CA VAL A 164 -7.89 14.75 4.56
C VAL A 164 -8.88 14.84 5.72
N GLY A 165 -9.43 16.04 6.00
CA GLY A 165 -10.53 16.19 6.94
C GLY A 165 -11.78 15.39 6.55
N GLN A 166 -12.11 15.33 5.25
CA GLN A 166 -13.18 14.46 4.74
C GLN A 166 -12.84 12.98 4.96
N TYR A 167 -11.60 12.56 4.68
CA TYR A 167 -11.17 11.19 4.86
C TYR A 167 -11.20 10.77 6.34
N ALA A 168 -10.80 11.67 7.23
CA ALA A 168 -10.89 11.48 8.67
C ALA A 168 -12.35 11.36 9.15
N ALA A 169 -13.25 12.19 8.62
CA ALA A 169 -14.69 12.13 8.91
C ALA A 169 -15.34 10.82 8.41
N TRP A 170 -14.81 10.22 7.35
CA TRP A 170 -15.21 8.88 6.91
C TRP A 170 -14.62 7.75 7.74
N GLY A 171 -13.69 8.03 8.66
CA GLY A 171 -13.06 6.99 9.47
C GLY A 171 -11.86 6.31 8.80
N CYS A 172 -11.17 6.96 7.87
CA CYS A 172 -9.94 6.44 7.26
C CYS A 172 -8.82 6.21 8.29
N ASP A 173 -8.20 5.04 8.31
CA ASP A 173 -7.04 4.66 9.15
C ASP A 173 -5.74 4.55 8.34
N TYR A 174 -5.84 4.41 7.01
CA TYR A 174 -4.71 4.19 6.12
C TYR A 174 -4.95 4.85 4.76
N LEU A 175 -4.00 5.66 4.32
CA LEU A 175 -4.04 6.38 3.06
C LEU A 175 -2.85 5.97 2.20
N LYS A 176 -3.10 5.35 1.05
CA LYS A 176 -2.08 5.07 0.02
C LYS A 176 -2.09 6.24 -0.96
N LEU A 177 -1.04 7.06 -0.93
CA LEU A 177 -0.87 8.21 -1.82
C LEU A 177 0.04 7.84 -2.99
N ASP A 178 -0.53 7.86 -4.19
CA ASP A 178 0.14 7.47 -5.42
C ASP A 178 0.52 8.68 -6.28
N ASP A 179 1.36 8.47 -7.30
CA ASP A 179 2.06 9.56 -8.02
C ASP A 179 2.85 10.47 -7.05
N ALA A 180 3.51 9.85 -6.06
CA ALA A 180 4.15 10.57 -4.95
C ALA A 180 5.61 10.22 -4.71
N SER A 181 6.01 8.94 -4.77
CA SER A 181 7.40 8.53 -4.48
C SER A 181 8.30 8.40 -5.71
N HIS A 182 7.73 8.27 -6.91
CA HIS A 182 8.50 8.25 -8.15
C HIS A 182 7.78 9.00 -9.30
N PRO A 183 8.25 10.20 -9.69
CA PRO A 183 9.28 10.99 -9.03
C PRO A 183 8.85 11.43 -7.61
N PHE A 184 9.80 11.70 -6.71
CA PHE A 184 9.45 12.02 -5.31
C PHE A 184 8.97 13.46 -5.14
N HIS A 185 7.65 13.64 -5.06
CA HIS A 185 6.94 14.92 -4.89
C HIS A 185 6.89 15.41 -3.44
N ALA A 186 8.05 15.50 -2.78
CA ALA A 186 8.16 15.74 -1.35
C ALA A 186 7.41 16.98 -0.82
N ALA A 187 7.35 18.06 -1.60
CA ALA A 187 6.64 19.28 -1.21
C ALA A 187 5.12 19.06 -1.06
N GLU A 188 4.51 18.29 -1.98
CA GLU A 188 3.09 17.94 -1.88
C GLU A 188 2.85 16.87 -0.81
N VAL A 189 3.74 15.88 -0.68
CA VAL A 189 3.68 14.91 0.41
C VAL A 189 3.73 15.61 1.77
N ALA A 190 4.49 16.69 1.92
CA ALA A 190 4.51 17.50 3.14
C ALA A 190 3.19 18.22 3.43
N LEU A 191 2.44 18.66 2.40
CA LEU A 191 1.08 19.20 2.58
C LEU A 191 0.14 18.12 3.12
N VAL A 192 0.16 16.92 2.52
CA VAL A 192 -0.63 15.75 2.95
C VAL A 192 -0.27 15.34 4.38
N ARG A 193 1.03 15.24 4.71
CA ARG A 193 1.50 14.91 6.06
C ARG A 193 0.96 15.87 7.10
N ARG A 194 1.08 17.19 6.87
CA ARG A 194 0.55 18.21 7.79
C ARG A 194 -0.97 18.14 7.91
N ALA A 195 -1.67 17.88 6.81
CA ALA A 195 -3.12 17.70 6.84
C ALA A 195 -3.52 16.48 7.68
N ILE A 196 -2.80 15.36 7.57
CA ILE A 196 -3.01 14.19 8.43
C ILE A 196 -2.71 14.52 9.89
N ASP A 197 -1.60 15.21 10.18
CA ASP A 197 -1.25 15.61 11.55
C ASP A 197 -2.32 16.53 12.19
N GLY A 198 -2.98 17.35 11.38
CA GLY A 198 -4.00 18.30 11.81
C GLY A 198 -5.44 17.76 11.83
N CYS A 199 -5.72 16.59 11.23
CA CYS A 199 -7.11 16.13 11.05
C CYS A 199 -7.75 15.50 12.31
N GLY A 200 -6.98 15.30 13.38
CA GLY A 200 -7.47 14.74 14.64
C GLY A 200 -7.69 13.23 14.64
N ARG A 201 -7.29 12.52 13.58
CA ARG A 201 -7.33 11.06 13.45
C ARG A 201 -5.95 10.51 13.10
N ALA A 202 -5.57 9.38 13.69
CA ALA A 202 -4.36 8.68 13.29
C ALA A 202 -4.59 7.99 11.94
N ILE A 203 -3.87 8.44 10.91
CA ILE A 203 -3.90 7.87 9.56
C ILE A 203 -2.47 7.48 9.18
N THR A 204 -2.27 6.22 8.84
CA THR A 204 -1.01 5.72 8.26
C THR A 204 -0.88 6.24 6.83
N LEU A 205 0.25 6.87 6.51
CA LEU A 205 0.54 7.35 5.15
C LEU A 205 1.52 6.42 4.43
N SER A 206 1.08 5.79 3.35
CA SER A 206 1.92 5.00 2.45
C SER A 206 2.11 5.71 1.12
N LEU A 207 3.33 5.71 0.57
CA LEU A 207 3.68 6.36 -0.70
C LEU A 207 3.88 5.34 -1.82
N SER A 208 3.33 5.66 -2.99
CA SER A 208 3.41 4.91 -4.24
C SER A 208 3.65 5.87 -5.42
N PRO A 209 4.14 5.39 -6.58
CA PRO A 209 4.80 4.11 -6.77
C PRO A 209 6.31 4.25 -6.50
N GLY A 210 7.03 3.14 -6.48
CA GLY A 210 8.50 3.18 -6.47
C GLY A 210 9.09 3.26 -7.89
N PRO A 211 10.43 3.28 -7.99
CA PRO A 211 11.38 3.18 -6.89
C PRO A 211 11.52 4.50 -6.12
N ALA A 212 11.37 4.44 -4.80
CA ALA A 212 11.67 5.56 -3.92
C ALA A 212 13.17 5.95 -4.00
N PRO A 213 13.51 7.24 -3.83
CA PRO A 213 14.89 7.72 -3.89
C PRO A 213 15.68 7.43 -2.59
N LEU A 214 16.68 6.55 -2.68
CA LEU A 214 17.58 6.21 -1.56
C LEU A 214 18.39 7.40 -1.02
N ASP A 215 18.71 8.38 -1.86
CA ASP A 215 19.41 9.61 -1.45
C ASP A 215 18.52 10.58 -0.64
N ARG A 216 17.23 10.30 -0.51
CA ARG A 216 16.23 11.11 0.20
C ARG A 216 15.60 10.40 1.42
N VAL A 217 16.22 9.33 1.93
CA VAL A 217 15.69 8.51 3.04
C VAL A 217 15.24 9.34 4.25
N ALA A 218 16.01 10.36 4.64
CA ALA A 218 15.66 11.20 5.79
C ALA A 218 14.31 11.93 5.59
N GLU A 219 14.03 12.39 4.37
CA GLU A 219 12.79 13.08 4.05
C GLU A 219 11.62 12.11 3.90
N LEU A 220 11.83 10.94 3.29
CA LEU A 220 10.82 9.86 3.28
C LEU A 220 10.40 9.48 4.70
N ARG A 221 11.36 9.27 5.60
CA ARG A 221 11.12 8.96 7.02
C ARG A 221 10.44 10.11 7.77
N ALA A 222 10.68 11.36 7.39
CA ALA A 222 9.99 12.49 8.02
C ALA A 222 8.53 12.60 7.57
N LEU A 223 8.25 12.24 6.31
CA LEU A 223 6.98 12.55 5.66
C LEU A 223 5.98 11.39 5.60
N ALA A 224 6.43 10.13 5.61
CA ALA A 224 5.57 8.96 5.44
C ALA A 224 5.83 7.86 6.46
N ASP A 225 4.84 7.00 6.64
CA ASP A 225 4.94 5.79 7.46
C ASP A 225 5.42 4.59 6.62
N CYS A 226 5.03 4.52 5.35
CA CYS A 226 5.51 3.53 4.38
C CYS A 226 5.90 4.16 3.03
N TRP A 227 6.81 3.55 2.27
CA TRP A 227 7.13 3.99 0.90
C TRP A 227 7.57 2.82 0.01
N ARG A 228 7.02 2.76 -1.20
CA ARG A 228 7.31 1.71 -2.20
C ARG A 228 8.77 1.75 -2.69
N ILE A 229 9.46 0.62 -2.57
CA ILE A 229 10.87 0.49 -3.01
C ILE A 229 11.04 0.07 -4.47
N SER A 230 9.96 -0.44 -5.08
CA SER A 230 9.90 -0.94 -6.45
C SER A 230 8.76 -0.31 -7.23
N ALA A 231 8.81 -0.42 -8.57
CA ALA A 231 7.60 -0.38 -9.39
C ALA A 231 6.61 -1.49 -8.97
N ASP A 232 5.45 -1.57 -9.62
CA ASP A 232 4.40 -2.51 -9.21
C ASP A 232 4.90 -3.95 -9.28
N TYR A 233 4.80 -4.65 -8.16
CA TYR A 233 5.30 -6.01 -7.98
C TYR A 233 4.24 -7.04 -8.40
N TRP A 234 4.67 -8.07 -9.11
CA TRP A 234 3.79 -9.12 -9.62
C TRP A 234 4.39 -10.52 -9.49
N ASP A 235 3.55 -11.54 -9.67
CA ASP A 235 3.81 -12.97 -9.48
C ASP A 235 4.77 -13.57 -10.52
N THR A 236 6.00 -13.06 -10.62
CA THR A 236 7.07 -13.67 -11.43
C THR A 236 8.35 -13.84 -10.63
N TRP A 237 9.11 -14.90 -10.93
CA TRP A 237 10.40 -15.15 -10.29
C TRP A 237 11.42 -14.03 -10.50
N ASP A 238 11.40 -13.38 -11.67
CA ASP A 238 12.30 -12.28 -11.97
C ASP A 238 11.99 -11.03 -11.15
N GLU A 239 10.72 -10.73 -10.90
CA GLU A 239 10.33 -9.68 -9.94
C GLU A 239 10.80 -10.05 -8.52
N LEU A 240 10.57 -11.29 -8.08
CA LEU A 240 11.00 -11.73 -6.75
C LEU A 240 12.51 -11.61 -6.56
N LYS A 241 13.30 -12.03 -7.55
CA LYS A 241 14.76 -11.88 -7.55
C LYS A 241 15.20 -10.41 -7.45
N ARG A 242 14.51 -9.47 -8.13
CA ARG A 242 14.79 -8.03 -8.00
C ARG A 242 14.54 -7.54 -6.58
N GLN A 243 13.49 -8.03 -5.91
CA GLN A 243 13.17 -7.60 -4.56
C GLN A 243 14.22 -7.98 -3.53
N PHE A 244 15.01 -9.06 -3.73
CA PHE A 244 16.14 -9.36 -2.83
C PHE A 244 17.16 -8.23 -2.77
N ASP A 245 17.48 -7.61 -3.91
CA ASP A 245 18.44 -6.52 -3.97
C ASP A 245 17.86 -5.23 -3.40
N LEU A 246 16.61 -4.92 -3.73
CA LEU A 246 15.93 -3.73 -3.21
C LEU A 246 15.72 -3.82 -1.69
N CYS A 247 15.24 -4.96 -1.19
CA CYS A 247 15.09 -5.18 0.25
C CYS A 247 16.45 -5.03 0.95
N ALA A 248 17.54 -5.59 0.42
CA ALA A 248 18.87 -5.49 1.03
C ALA A 248 19.34 -4.03 1.15
N GLN A 249 19.09 -3.21 0.12
CA GLN A 249 19.43 -1.79 0.13
C GLN A 249 18.59 -0.99 1.14
N TRP A 250 17.31 -1.31 1.27
CA TRP A 250 16.37 -0.56 2.11
C TRP A 250 16.28 -1.03 3.56
N ALA A 251 16.68 -2.28 3.85
CA ALA A 251 16.59 -2.88 5.19
C ALA A 251 17.18 -2.01 6.32
N PRO A 252 18.35 -1.33 6.16
CA PRO A 252 18.90 -0.43 7.19
C PRO A 252 18.05 0.81 7.48
N HIS A 253 17.09 1.13 6.61
CA HIS A 253 16.24 2.32 6.69
C HIS A 253 14.82 2.01 7.17
N THR A 254 14.55 0.75 7.51
CA THR A 254 13.26 0.25 8.01
C THR A 254 13.27 0.08 9.53
N GLY A 255 12.23 0.57 10.21
CA GLY A 255 12.07 0.53 11.66
C GLY A 255 11.55 1.84 12.24
N ASP A 256 11.19 1.81 13.53
CA ASP A 256 10.64 2.95 14.29
C ASP A 256 9.37 3.56 13.69
N GLY A 257 8.50 2.67 13.18
CA GLY A 257 7.25 3.04 12.54
C GLY A 257 7.42 3.68 11.15
N ARG A 258 8.51 3.32 10.46
CA ARG A 258 8.85 3.76 9.11
C ARG A 258 9.29 2.55 8.31
N TRP A 259 8.55 2.21 7.27
CA TRP A 259 8.63 0.91 6.61
C TRP A 259 8.92 1.06 5.13
N ALA A 260 10.06 0.54 4.68
CA ALA A 260 10.28 0.35 3.26
C ALA A 260 9.34 -0.76 2.77
N ASP A 261 8.57 -0.45 1.73
CA ASP A 261 7.47 -1.27 1.24
C ASP A 261 7.87 -2.02 -0.03
N ALA A 262 8.00 -3.34 0.09
CA ALA A 262 8.27 -4.26 -1.02
C ALA A 262 7.00 -4.57 -1.85
N ASP A 263 5.93 -3.80 -1.65
CA ASP A 263 4.66 -3.88 -2.36
C ASP A 263 3.81 -5.09 -1.96
N MET A 264 2.62 -5.16 -2.56
CA MET A 264 1.59 -6.17 -2.29
C MET A 264 2.08 -7.60 -2.56
N LEU A 265 1.41 -8.57 -1.94
CA LEU A 265 1.65 -10.00 -2.05
C LEU A 265 0.71 -10.57 -3.13
N PRO A 266 1.19 -10.87 -4.35
CA PRO A 266 0.39 -11.48 -5.41
C PRO A 266 0.27 -12.99 -5.16
N LEU A 267 -0.42 -13.34 -4.07
CA LEU A 267 -0.66 -14.71 -3.60
C LEU A 267 -2.14 -15.08 -3.76
N GLY A 268 -2.44 -16.38 -3.76
CA GLY A 268 -3.82 -16.85 -3.90
C GLY A 268 -4.43 -16.49 -5.25
N HIS A 269 -5.71 -16.13 -5.23
CA HIS A 269 -6.50 -15.87 -6.43
C HIS A 269 -6.47 -14.38 -6.83
N LEU A 270 -5.98 -14.10 -8.04
CA LEU A 270 -5.63 -12.78 -8.57
C LEU A 270 -6.41 -12.48 -9.86
N ALA A 271 -6.40 -11.20 -10.24
CA ALA A 271 -6.84 -10.72 -11.54
C ALA A 271 -8.29 -11.06 -11.95
N ILE A 272 -9.20 -11.26 -10.98
CA ILE A 272 -10.65 -11.43 -11.19
C ILE A 272 -11.18 -10.36 -12.14
N ARG A 273 -10.76 -9.09 -11.94
CA ARG A 273 -11.01 -7.97 -12.85
C ARG A 273 -9.81 -7.03 -12.91
N ASN A 274 -8.63 -7.59 -13.13
CA ASN A 274 -7.42 -6.80 -13.37
C ASN A 274 -6.64 -7.38 -14.56
N PRO A 275 -6.79 -6.81 -15.77
CA PRO A 275 -6.12 -7.31 -16.97
C PRO A 275 -4.66 -6.83 -17.10
N GLU A 276 -4.07 -6.28 -16.03
CA GLU A 276 -2.67 -5.86 -16.01
C GLU A 276 -1.75 -6.95 -16.59
N HIS A 277 -0.77 -6.49 -17.38
CA HIS A 277 0.16 -7.35 -18.16
C HIS A 277 -0.51 -8.31 -19.15
N GLY A 278 -1.77 -8.10 -19.51
CA GLY A 278 -2.52 -8.94 -20.46
C GLY A 278 -2.89 -10.31 -19.90
N LEU A 279 -2.86 -10.47 -18.57
CA LEU A 279 -3.21 -11.71 -17.89
C LEU A 279 -4.65 -11.64 -17.38
N GLY A 280 -5.37 -12.76 -17.46
CA GLY A 280 -6.71 -12.90 -16.89
C GLY A 280 -6.68 -13.39 -15.44
N GLU A 281 -7.89 -13.62 -14.92
CA GLU A 281 -8.18 -14.27 -13.65
C GLU A 281 -7.40 -15.59 -13.52
N ARG A 282 -6.69 -15.75 -12.40
CA ARG A 282 -5.78 -16.88 -12.17
C ARG A 282 -5.44 -17.03 -10.70
N ASP A 283 -4.92 -18.19 -10.33
CA ASP A 283 -4.10 -18.29 -9.13
C ASP A 283 -2.68 -17.76 -9.41
N THR A 284 -1.97 -17.34 -8.36
CA THR A 284 -0.58 -16.89 -8.44
C THR A 284 0.29 -17.85 -9.24
N ARG A 285 1.12 -17.30 -10.14
CA ARG A 285 2.08 -18.07 -10.94
C ARG A 285 3.31 -18.51 -10.15
N LEU A 286 3.49 -17.99 -8.93
CA LEU A 286 4.57 -18.42 -8.05
C LEU A 286 4.32 -19.85 -7.58
N SER A 287 5.32 -20.71 -7.75
CA SER A 287 5.36 -22.02 -7.10
C SER A 287 5.34 -21.90 -5.58
N ARG A 288 5.01 -22.98 -4.88
CA ARG A 288 4.97 -22.98 -3.40
C ARG A 288 6.30 -22.56 -2.77
N ASP A 289 7.43 -22.97 -3.33
CA ASP A 289 8.75 -22.59 -2.84
C ASP A 289 9.02 -21.09 -3.06
N GLU A 290 8.59 -20.53 -4.19
CA GLU A 290 8.69 -19.09 -4.47
C GLU A 290 7.76 -18.28 -3.56
N GLN A 291 6.56 -18.78 -3.23
CA GLN A 291 5.67 -18.16 -2.26
C GLN A 291 6.26 -18.15 -0.85
N VAL A 292 6.92 -19.23 -0.44
CA VAL A 292 7.66 -19.29 0.84
C VAL A 292 8.84 -18.31 0.80
N ALA A 293 9.59 -18.25 -0.30
CA ALA A 293 10.70 -17.31 -0.46
C ALA A 293 10.23 -15.85 -0.39
N LEU A 294 9.11 -15.52 -1.04
CA LEU A 294 8.46 -14.21 -0.95
C LEU A 294 8.08 -13.87 0.48
N MET A 295 7.30 -14.71 1.15
CA MET A 295 6.86 -14.45 2.53
C MET A 295 8.06 -14.31 3.46
N THR A 296 9.07 -15.18 3.33
CA THR A 296 10.28 -15.15 4.14
C THR A 296 11.06 -13.84 3.94
N LEU A 297 11.22 -13.37 2.69
CA LEU A 297 11.92 -12.12 2.40
C LEU A 297 11.16 -10.91 2.96
N TRP A 298 9.86 -10.79 2.70
CA TRP A 298 9.06 -9.64 3.17
C TRP A 298 9.07 -9.57 4.69
N VAL A 299 8.92 -10.70 5.36
CA VAL A 299 8.91 -10.78 6.82
C VAL A 299 10.28 -10.44 7.42
N ILE A 300 11.37 -11.05 6.94
CA ILE A 300 12.70 -10.81 7.51
C ILE A 300 13.18 -9.38 7.23
N ALA A 301 12.83 -8.81 6.09
CA ALA A 301 13.08 -7.41 5.74
C ALA A 301 12.12 -6.42 6.42
N ARG A 302 11.05 -6.93 7.05
CA ARG A 302 9.98 -6.18 7.73
C ARG A 302 9.23 -5.21 6.81
N SER A 303 8.94 -5.65 5.59
CA SER A 303 8.00 -4.98 4.69
C SER A 303 6.57 -5.01 5.28
N PRO A 304 5.72 -4.02 5.01
CA PRO A 304 4.28 -4.19 5.12
C PRO A 304 3.82 -5.43 4.35
N LEU A 305 2.78 -6.10 4.85
CA LEU A 305 2.19 -7.27 4.21
C LEU A 305 0.77 -6.94 3.74
N MET A 306 0.63 -6.56 2.47
CA MET A 306 -0.68 -6.31 1.87
C MET A 306 -1.01 -7.46 0.91
N MET A 307 -1.93 -8.34 1.30
CA MET A 307 -2.43 -9.40 0.43
C MET A 307 -3.13 -8.78 -0.78
N GLY A 308 -2.66 -9.10 -1.98
CA GLY A 308 -3.24 -8.64 -3.23
C GLY A 308 -4.34 -9.57 -3.76
N GLY A 309 -4.33 -10.84 -3.38
CA GLY A 309 -5.36 -11.82 -3.79
C GLY A 309 -6.59 -11.88 -2.90
N SER A 310 -7.61 -12.59 -3.38
CA SER A 310 -8.92 -12.68 -2.72
C SER A 310 -8.88 -13.59 -1.48
N PHE A 311 -9.26 -13.05 -0.32
CA PHE A 311 -9.49 -13.80 0.92
C PHE A 311 -10.73 -14.69 0.84
N VAL A 312 -11.74 -14.30 0.05
CA VAL A 312 -12.93 -15.12 -0.22
C VAL A 312 -12.54 -16.45 -0.87
N HIS A 313 -11.53 -16.44 -1.74
CA HIS A 313 -11.05 -17.62 -2.47
C HIS A 313 -9.79 -18.24 -1.86
N LEU A 314 -9.46 -17.92 -0.60
CA LEU A 314 -8.20 -18.32 0.02
C LEU A 314 -8.14 -19.84 0.26
N ASP A 315 -7.24 -20.50 -0.46
CA ASP A 315 -6.99 -21.93 -0.30
C ASP A 315 -6.26 -22.25 1.03
N PRO A 316 -6.29 -23.52 1.51
CA PRO A 316 -5.65 -23.91 2.76
C PRO A 316 -4.14 -23.70 2.82
N TRP A 317 -3.43 -23.83 1.69
CA TRP A 317 -1.99 -23.61 1.62
C TRP A 317 -1.67 -22.13 1.80
N THR A 318 -2.33 -21.25 1.04
CA THR A 318 -2.13 -19.81 1.14
C THR A 318 -2.52 -19.34 2.54
N ARG A 319 -3.63 -19.84 3.11
CA ARG A 319 -4.00 -19.55 4.51
C ARG A 319 -2.89 -19.90 5.50
N ALA A 320 -2.24 -21.05 5.36
CA ALA A 320 -1.17 -21.47 6.25
C ALA A 320 0.05 -20.54 6.20
N LEU A 321 0.37 -19.97 5.02
CA LEU A 321 1.42 -18.96 4.88
C LEU A 321 1.08 -17.68 5.66
N LEU A 322 -0.18 -17.25 5.64
CA LEU A 322 -0.65 -16.01 6.28
C LEU A 322 -0.94 -16.16 7.77
N SER A 323 -1.01 -17.39 8.31
CA SER A 323 -1.41 -17.68 9.70
C SER A 323 -0.32 -18.36 10.53
N ASN A 324 0.94 -18.29 10.12
CA ASN A 324 2.07 -18.85 10.87
C ASN A 324 2.70 -17.78 11.77
N ASP A 325 2.28 -17.71 13.04
CA ASP A 325 2.75 -16.69 13.99
C ASP A 325 4.26 -16.74 14.24
N GLU A 326 4.87 -17.93 14.23
CA GLU A 326 6.31 -18.08 14.43
C GLU A 326 7.09 -17.49 13.24
N ALA A 327 6.62 -17.76 12.03
CA ALA A 327 7.18 -17.18 10.82
C ALA A 327 6.98 -15.66 10.80
N LEU A 328 5.80 -15.15 11.18
CA LEU A 328 5.45 -13.72 11.14
C LEU A 328 6.08 -12.88 12.27
N ALA A 329 6.54 -13.52 13.35
CA ALA A 329 7.10 -12.85 14.53
C ALA A 329 8.15 -11.74 14.25
N PRO A 330 9.06 -11.84 13.25
CA PRO A 330 10.03 -10.79 12.95
C PRO A 330 9.40 -9.43 12.60
N LEU A 331 8.16 -9.38 12.10
CA LEU A 331 7.48 -8.12 11.79
C LEU A 331 7.34 -7.24 13.05
N ALA A 332 6.90 -7.84 14.16
CA ALA A 332 6.67 -7.15 15.42
C ALA A 332 7.89 -7.16 16.35
N HIS A 333 8.69 -8.23 16.33
CA HIS A 333 9.75 -8.48 17.32
C HIS A 333 11.17 -8.45 16.74
N GLY A 334 11.31 -8.19 15.44
CA GLY A 334 12.58 -8.02 14.76
C GLY A 334 13.20 -6.63 14.92
N ARG A 335 14.51 -6.56 14.74
CA ARG A 335 15.30 -5.32 14.60
C ARG A 335 16.62 -5.61 13.88
N ASP A 336 17.29 -4.56 13.43
CA ASP A 336 18.61 -4.62 12.79
C ASP A 336 18.67 -5.63 11.62
N GLN A 337 17.56 -5.76 10.88
CA GLN A 337 17.44 -6.66 9.76
C GLN A 337 18.40 -6.29 8.63
N ARG A 338 19.10 -7.28 8.07
CA ARG A 338 20.06 -7.09 6.96
C ARG A 338 20.41 -8.40 6.27
N GLU A 339 20.82 -8.29 5.02
CA GLU A 339 21.59 -9.33 4.33
C GLU A 339 22.98 -9.42 4.96
N ILE A 340 23.37 -10.60 5.44
CA ILE A 340 24.67 -10.85 6.08
C ILE A 340 25.66 -11.61 5.21
N ALA A 341 25.17 -12.31 4.18
CA ALA A 341 26.02 -13.00 3.22
C ALA A 341 25.35 -13.12 1.85
N ARG A 342 26.17 -12.96 0.81
CA ARG A 342 25.80 -13.07 -0.59
C ARG A 342 26.90 -13.83 -1.34
N ASP A 343 26.55 -14.96 -1.95
CA ASP A 343 27.47 -15.73 -2.81
C ASP A 343 26.72 -16.27 -4.02
N GLY A 344 26.93 -15.64 -5.19
CA GLY A 344 26.21 -15.99 -6.42
C GLY A 344 24.69 -15.90 -6.24
N SER A 345 24.02 -17.05 -6.26
CA SER A 345 22.57 -17.19 -6.04
C SER A 345 22.16 -17.36 -4.58
N ARG A 346 23.10 -17.53 -3.65
CA ARG A 346 22.81 -17.66 -2.21
C ARG A 346 22.60 -16.29 -1.59
N ARG A 347 21.59 -16.17 -0.74
CA ARG A 347 21.35 -15.01 0.14
C ARG A 347 21.14 -15.51 1.56
N VAL A 348 21.76 -14.85 2.54
CA VAL A 348 21.52 -15.11 3.96
C VAL A 348 21.16 -13.80 4.64
N TRP A 349 20.03 -13.81 5.32
CA TRP A 349 19.46 -12.69 6.04
C TRP A 349 19.43 -12.96 7.54
N ARG A 350 19.55 -11.90 8.33
CA ARG A 350 19.42 -11.94 9.78
C ARG A 350 18.53 -10.81 10.27
N SER A 351 17.68 -11.11 11.24
CA SER A 351 16.97 -10.13 12.06
C SER A 351 17.20 -10.46 13.53
N ALA A 352 17.64 -9.50 14.34
CA ALA A 352 17.80 -9.71 15.77
C ALA A 352 16.44 -9.68 16.47
N ALA A 353 16.26 -10.53 17.49
CA ALA A 353 15.07 -10.50 18.34
C ALA A 353 15.24 -9.45 19.44
N VAL A 354 14.17 -8.69 19.71
CA VAL A 354 14.13 -7.74 20.83
C VAL A 354 14.36 -8.47 22.17
N GLU A 355 13.83 -9.68 22.32
CA GLU A 355 13.93 -10.49 23.55
C GLU A 355 15.22 -11.34 23.64
N GLY A 356 16.11 -11.23 22.66
CA GLY A 356 17.36 -11.99 22.57
C GLY A 356 17.29 -13.16 21.59
N GLY A 357 18.41 -13.46 20.94
CA GLY A 357 18.48 -14.36 19.79
C GLY A 357 18.34 -13.63 18.46
N ALA A 358 18.12 -14.40 17.39
CA ALA A 358 17.95 -13.88 16.03
C ALA A 358 17.21 -14.89 15.15
N TRP A 359 16.51 -14.38 14.14
CA TRP A 359 16.04 -15.15 13.00
C TRP A 359 17.09 -15.14 11.89
N LEU A 360 17.20 -16.26 11.21
CA LEU A 360 18.00 -16.41 10.00
C LEU A 360 17.10 -16.89 8.87
N ALA A 361 17.23 -16.27 7.70
CA ALA A 361 16.56 -16.70 6.48
C ALA A 361 17.61 -17.00 5.41
N LEU A 362 17.53 -18.19 4.81
CA LEU A 362 18.50 -18.71 3.87
C LEU A 362 17.79 -18.97 2.55
N PHE A 363 18.29 -18.37 1.46
CA PHE A 363 17.64 -18.42 0.15
C PHE A 363 18.59 -18.95 -0.90
N ASN A 364 18.11 -19.91 -1.68
CA ASN A 364 18.76 -20.41 -2.87
C ASN A 364 18.02 -19.85 -4.09
N LEU A 365 18.62 -18.87 -4.78
CA LEU A 365 17.99 -18.22 -5.94
C LEU A 365 18.36 -18.87 -7.29
N SER A 366 19.06 -20.01 -7.28
CA SER A 366 19.42 -20.75 -8.50
C SER A 366 18.49 -21.93 -8.75
N ASP A 367 18.47 -22.38 -10.00
CA ASP A 367 17.69 -23.54 -10.44
C ASP A 367 18.30 -24.88 -9.99
N THR A 368 19.44 -24.86 -9.30
CA THR A 368 20.12 -26.05 -8.76
C THR A 368 20.04 -26.09 -7.24
N PRO A 369 19.78 -27.27 -6.63
CA PRO A 369 19.82 -27.42 -5.18
C PRO A 369 21.18 -27.04 -4.59
N THR A 370 21.15 -26.27 -3.50
CA THR A 370 22.35 -25.79 -2.82
C THR A 370 22.30 -26.10 -1.33
N ARG A 371 23.41 -26.56 -0.76
CA ARG A 371 23.55 -26.79 0.68
C ARG A 371 24.16 -25.57 1.38
N PHE A 372 23.60 -25.19 2.52
CA PHE A 372 24.15 -24.18 3.42
C PHE A 372 24.93 -24.87 4.55
N SER A 373 26.23 -25.12 4.36
CA SER A 373 27.11 -25.76 5.34
C SER A 373 27.83 -24.79 6.27
N ASP A 374 27.98 -23.53 5.86
CA ASP A 374 28.91 -22.58 6.48
C ASP A 374 28.19 -21.47 7.27
N VAL A 375 26.88 -21.64 7.50
CA VAL A 375 26.09 -20.69 8.29
C VAL A 375 26.20 -21.11 9.75
N SER A 376 27.25 -20.65 10.44
CA SER A 376 27.35 -20.86 11.89
C SER A 376 26.35 -19.97 12.61
N ALA A 377 25.22 -20.54 13.01
CA ALA A 377 24.40 -19.92 14.02
C ALA A 377 25.08 -20.14 15.39
N ASP A 378 25.57 -19.08 16.03
CA ASP A 378 25.74 -19.08 17.50
C ASP A 378 24.38 -19.20 18.23
N ALA A 379 23.29 -19.47 17.50
CA ALA A 379 21.93 -19.57 17.99
C ALA A 379 21.48 -21.04 17.99
N LYS A 380 20.90 -21.47 19.11
CA LYS A 380 20.10 -22.69 19.17
C LYS A 380 18.96 -22.56 18.15
N VAL A 381 19.01 -23.38 17.10
CA VAL A 381 17.86 -23.57 16.20
C VAL A 381 16.74 -24.14 17.06
N ARG A 382 15.60 -23.45 17.13
CA ARG A 382 14.37 -24.05 17.67
C ARG A 382 13.76 -24.85 16.53
N ASP A 383 13.63 -26.16 16.75
CA ASP A 383 13.00 -27.12 15.83
C ASP A 383 11.50 -26.83 15.66
#